data_AF-A0A662TS54-F1
#
_entry.id   AF-A0A662TS54-F1
#
_cell.length_a   1.000
_cell.length_b   1.000
_cell.length_c   1.000
_cell.angle_alpha   90.00
_cell.angle_beta   90.00
_cell.angle_gamma   90.00
#
_symmetry.space_group_name_H-M   'P 1'
#
loop_
_entity.id
_entity.type
_entity.pdbx_description
1 polymer ?
#
loop_
_entity_poly.entity_id
_entity_poly.type
_entity_poly.pdbx_seq_one_letter_code
_entity_poly.pdbx_strand_id
1 'polypeptide(L)'
;MRPPCSRITIRHNPTSADTFHRTACTSPTVNHSSTGCFTLRSTSVPTGSCAIRVTRTANSSTTPAIASGSLTRCKVFITAVDSTSSFLAMIVYSFPMLIDFADPQPWNVVRKRVEGLPLDTVILRYSSEIGVKSRRTRIVYERHLVRNARRLLRREGLSYREIQWVFGRIYIKTQQALEAAQQLRRLFGLSSTSPAQETESNLDAIVDTVVDFAKHALREGESFAIRCTRTGDHSFTSIDVQREAGRSVLDVFKRKVHVDLEEPDVEIEVEVREKRAFVFIGRLPAAGGNPLGVAAPLVALVSGGIDSPVAAWLALRKGSRIYPLYFFVGSHWRKDSTVDAIVDVVRVLNEWALGEIRQLFLIPRDAFLKPILNKAPRPLTCVLCKRFMYRIASELANRLGAQGIVTGDIAGEQASQTIWNLAITTAAALLPIHRPLLGLDKSEVVALARAIGTLEISERVTAPCPATPPRPTTRAQEESIEQAENALPIASIVSKALDRMVRIRLT
;
A
#
# COMPACT_ATOMS: atom_id res chain seq x y z
N MET A 1 -0.29 29.99 -39.95
CA MET A 1 0.49 30.91 -39.10
C MET A 1 0.09 30.69 -37.65
N ARG A 2 1.03 30.20 -36.82
CA ARG A 2 0.93 30.10 -35.36
C ARG A 2 2.19 30.77 -34.79
N PRO A 3 2.12 31.56 -33.71
CA PRO A 3 3.30 32.21 -33.15
C PRO A 3 4.20 31.22 -32.40
N PRO A 4 5.52 31.47 -32.30
CA PRO A 4 6.49 30.50 -31.77
C PRO A 4 6.61 30.55 -30.24
N CYS A 5 6.75 29.37 -29.62
CA CYS A 5 7.18 29.20 -28.23
C CYS A 5 8.66 29.59 -28.07
N SER A 6 8.95 30.51 -27.14
CA SER A 6 10.30 30.86 -26.72
C SER A 6 10.93 29.75 -25.87
N ARG A 7 11.97 29.11 -26.41
CA ARG A 7 12.93 28.27 -25.67
C ARG A 7 13.83 29.15 -24.81
N ILE A 8 13.82 28.95 -23.50
CA ILE A 8 14.88 29.46 -22.61
C ILE A 8 16.00 28.42 -22.58
N THR A 9 17.19 28.83 -23.01
CA THR A 9 18.41 28.02 -23.02
C THR A 9 19.32 28.56 -21.91
N ILE A 10 19.66 27.74 -20.91
CA ILE A 10 20.61 28.14 -19.86
C ILE A 10 22.02 27.81 -20.38
N ARG A 11 22.85 28.85 -20.54
CA ARG A 11 24.28 28.72 -20.88
C ARG A 11 25.09 28.51 -19.60
N HIS A 12 25.99 27.53 -19.63
CA HIS A 12 27.12 27.43 -18.71
C HIS A 12 28.22 28.42 -19.14
N ASN A 13 28.85 29.09 -18.18
CA ASN A 13 30.15 29.74 -18.37
C ASN A 13 31.07 29.39 -17.18
N PRO A 14 32.30 28.89 -17.40
CA PRO A 14 33.26 28.57 -16.36
C PRO A 14 34.33 29.66 -16.20
N THR A 15 34.70 29.97 -14.96
CA THR A 15 35.96 30.59 -14.44
C THR A 15 35.61 31.15 -13.05
N SER A 16 36.38 31.06 -11.98
CA SER A 16 37.82 30.94 -11.80
C SER A 16 38.14 30.28 -10.44
N ALA A 17 39.33 29.72 -10.34
CA ALA A 17 39.94 29.20 -9.13
C ALA A 17 40.15 30.29 -8.08
N ASP A 18 40.11 29.91 -6.80
CA ASP A 18 41.06 30.42 -5.81
C ASP A 18 41.26 29.43 -4.64
N THR A 19 42.52 29.35 -4.25
CA THR A 19 43.19 28.39 -3.36
C THR A 19 43.15 28.76 -1.87
N PHE A 20 43.67 27.83 -1.04
CA PHE A 20 44.10 27.94 0.38
C PHE A 20 43.08 27.49 1.45
N HIS A 21 43.41 26.79 2.53
CA HIS A 21 44.66 26.22 3.07
C HIS A 21 44.29 25.05 4.01
N ARG A 22 45.14 24.01 4.10
CA ARG A 22 45.12 23.04 5.21
C ARG A 22 45.75 23.66 6.46
N THR A 23 45.17 23.41 7.63
CA THR A 23 45.90 23.32 8.89
C THR A 23 45.26 22.25 9.77
N ALA A 24 46.08 21.27 10.14
CA ALA A 24 45.82 20.30 11.19
C ALA A 24 46.14 20.94 12.55
N CYS A 25 45.47 20.51 13.63
CA CYS A 25 46.12 20.13 14.89
C CYS A 25 45.11 19.63 15.94
N THR A 26 45.43 18.44 16.48
CA THR A 26 45.45 18.04 17.91
C THR A 26 44.14 17.88 18.69
N SER A 27 43.86 16.61 19.00
CA SER A 27 43.20 16.12 20.23
C SER A 27 44.03 16.43 21.49
N PRO A 28 43.42 16.50 22.69
CA PRO A 28 43.44 15.32 23.57
C PRO A 28 42.13 15.01 24.33
N THR A 29 42.08 13.76 24.78
CA THR A 29 41.15 13.04 25.66
C THR A 29 40.82 13.70 27.01
N VAL A 30 39.62 13.47 27.59
CA VAL A 30 39.33 13.03 29.00
C VAL A 30 37.85 12.61 29.16
N ASN A 31 37.63 11.63 30.05
CA ASN A 31 36.42 10.87 30.41
C ASN A 31 35.37 11.55 31.34
N HIS A 32 34.16 10.95 31.31
CA HIS A 32 33.12 10.76 32.33
C HIS A 32 32.29 11.92 32.95
N SER A 33 30.97 11.71 32.83
CA SER A 33 29.84 12.03 33.75
C SER A 33 29.65 13.47 34.24
N SER A 34 28.55 14.10 33.80
CA SER A 34 27.53 14.72 34.68
C SER A 34 26.48 15.47 33.87
N THR A 35 25.24 15.39 34.35
CA THR A 35 24.10 16.26 34.06
C THR A 35 24.46 17.74 34.12
N GLY A 36 24.14 18.51 33.08
CA GLY A 36 24.30 19.98 33.12
C GLY A 36 23.81 20.69 31.86
N CYS A 37 22.98 21.71 32.08
CA CYS A 37 22.45 22.70 31.13
C CYS A 37 23.47 23.20 30.10
N PHE A 38 23.06 23.30 28.83
CA PHE A 38 23.67 24.20 27.85
C PHE A 38 22.81 25.45 27.67
N THR A 39 23.34 26.58 28.15
CA THR A 39 22.98 27.95 27.76
C THR A 39 23.68 28.28 26.45
N LEU A 40 22.93 28.65 25.40
CA LEU A 40 23.50 29.26 24.21
C LEU A 40 23.23 30.76 24.21
N ARG A 41 24.33 31.53 24.24
CA ARG A 41 24.38 32.98 24.09
C ARG A 41 23.90 33.38 22.69
N SER A 42 23.13 34.45 22.65
CA SER A 42 22.69 35.13 21.43
C SER A 42 23.83 35.92 20.79
N THR A 43 24.00 35.75 19.49
CA THR A 43 24.60 36.77 18.62
C THR A 43 23.52 37.21 17.63
N SER A 44 23.25 38.51 17.63
CA SER A 44 22.36 39.26 16.75
C SER A 44 22.86 39.17 15.29
N VAL A 45 22.08 39.13 14.20
CA VAL A 45 21.08 40.05 13.57
C VAL A 45 20.60 39.31 12.27
N PRO A 46 19.63 39.76 11.42
CA PRO A 46 18.21 40.11 11.56
C PRO A 46 17.25 39.17 10.75
N THR A 47 15.95 39.33 11.00
CA THR A 47 14.78 38.95 10.17
C THR A 47 14.57 37.49 9.77
N GLY A 48 13.51 36.89 10.35
CA GLY A 48 12.75 35.79 9.75
C GLY A 48 13.11 34.38 10.22
N SER A 49 12.88 34.05 11.48
CA SER A 49 12.89 32.65 11.94
C SER A 49 11.71 32.37 12.85
N CYS A 50 10.77 31.56 12.35
CA CYS A 50 9.61 31.03 13.04
C CYS A 50 10.06 30.08 14.16
N ALA A 51 9.67 30.34 15.42
CA ALA A 51 9.95 29.46 16.55
C ALA A 51 8.75 28.56 16.84
N ILE A 52 8.93 27.23 16.76
CA ILE A 52 7.91 26.25 17.14
C ILE A 52 7.92 26.10 18.66
N ARG A 53 6.85 26.50 19.34
CA ARG A 53 6.66 26.30 20.79
C ARG A 53 5.69 25.15 21.03
N VAL A 54 6.20 23.99 21.47
CA VAL A 54 5.38 22.86 21.92
C VAL A 54 5.14 23.01 23.42
N THR A 55 3.95 23.41 23.84
CA THR A 55 3.54 23.40 25.25
C THR A 55 2.77 22.13 25.56
N ARG A 56 3.30 21.31 26.49
CA ARG A 56 2.62 20.15 27.06
C ARG A 56 1.82 20.63 28.27
N THR A 57 0.49 20.69 28.17
CA THR A 57 -0.36 20.91 29.34
C THR A 57 -0.47 19.60 30.11
N ALA A 58 0.14 19.54 31.29
CA ALA A 58 -0.05 18.47 32.25
C ALA A 58 -1.07 18.93 33.28
N ASN A 59 -2.21 18.24 33.38
CA ASN A 59 -3.09 18.34 34.56
C ASN A 59 -3.05 17.02 35.34
N SER A 60 -2.43 17.12 36.51
CA SER A 60 -2.68 16.44 37.79
C SER A 60 -3.15 14.98 37.83
N SER A 61 -2.22 14.13 38.28
CA SER A 61 -2.35 13.14 39.37
C SER A 61 -3.64 12.33 39.50
N THR A 62 -3.61 11.09 39.01
CA THR A 62 -3.98 9.86 39.76
C THR A 62 -3.69 8.66 38.84
N THR A 63 -2.95 7.67 39.35
CA THR A 63 -2.80 6.34 38.72
C THR A 63 -4.17 5.70 38.55
N PRO A 64 -4.45 5.01 37.42
CA PRO A 64 -4.40 3.55 37.49
C PRO A 64 -4.05 2.80 36.19
N ALA A 65 -3.65 1.54 36.39
CA ALA A 65 -4.00 0.33 35.65
C ALA A 65 -3.97 0.29 34.11
N ILE A 66 -3.31 -0.78 33.64
CA ILE A 66 -3.38 -1.34 32.29
C ILE A 66 -4.85 -1.55 31.91
N ALA A 67 -5.34 -0.81 30.93
CA ALA A 67 -6.59 -1.07 30.23
C ALA A 67 -6.45 -0.71 28.74
N SER A 68 -6.78 -1.67 27.90
CA SER A 68 -6.98 -1.53 26.46
C SER A 68 -7.93 -0.36 26.14
N GLY A 69 -7.51 0.61 25.30
CA GLY A 69 -8.42 1.66 24.86
C GLY A 69 -7.80 2.76 23.97
N SER A 70 -8.44 2.95 22.81
CA SER A 70 -8.50 4.14 21.94
C SER A 70 -7.20 4.86 21.54
N LEU A 71 -6.86 4.78 20.24
CA LEU A 71 -6.12 5.83 19.54
C LEU A 71 -7.02 7.08 19.44
N THR A 72 -7.01 7.90 20.48
CA THR A 72 -7.60 9.24 20.45
C THR A 72 -6.75 10.10 19.50
N ARG A 73 -7.38 10.69 18.47
CA ARG A 73 -6.73 11.66 17.57
C ARG A 73 -6.05 12.75 18.41
N CYS A 74 -4.73 12.79 18.45
CA CYS A 74 -4.00 13.97 18.93
C CYS A 74 -4.25 15.12 17.94
N LYS A 75 -5.17 16.03 18.27
CA LYS A 75 -5.29 17.33 17.61
C LYS A 75 -4.07 18.16 18.00
N VAL A 76 -3.09 18.28 17.10
CA VAL A 76 -2.02 19.28 17.25
C VAL A 76 -2.57 20.59 16.69
N PHE A 77 -2.90 21.53 17.56
CA PHE A 77 -3.27 22.89 17.17
C PHE A 77 -2.01 23.67 16.82
N ILE A 78 -1.85 24.04 15.55
CA ILE A 78 -0.86 25.03 15.12
C ILE A 78 -1.63 26.33 14.92
N THR A 79 -1.58 27.21 15.92
CA THR A 79 -2.03 28.60 15.75
C THR A 79 -0.91 29.39 15.10
N ALA A 80 -1.01 29.66 13.80
CA ALA A 80 -0.26 30.73 13.17
C ALA A 80 -0.99 32.05 13.50
N VAL A 81 -0.35 32.91 14.30
CA VAL A 81 -0.81 34.29 14.49
C VAL A 81 -0.05 35.12 13.47
N ASP A 82 -0.65 35.30 12.30
CA ASP A 82 -0.40 36.48 11.48
C ASP A 82 -1.71 36.90 10.81
N SER A 83 -1.96 38.20 10.86
CA SER A 83 -3.16 38.84 10.36
C SER A 83 -3.21 38.74 8.84
N THR A 84 -4.41 38.43 8.33
CA THR A 84 -4.80 38.28 6.91
C THR A 84 -4.51 36.90 6.28
N SER A 85 -5.62 36.18 6.02
CA SER A 85 -5.76 34.95 5.23
C SER A 85 -5.62 33.62 6.00
N SER A 86 -6.75 33.13 6.52
CA SER A 86 -6.88 31.79 7.08
C SER A 86 -6.90 30.72 5.98
N PHE A 87 -5.73 30.15 5.66
CA PHE A 87 -5.64 28.88 4.93
C PHE A 87 -5.32 27.76 5.92
N LEU A 88 -6.33 26.98 6.27
CA LEU A 88 -6.20 25.72 7.02
C LEU A 88 -5.70 24.63 6.06
N ALA A 89 -4.39 24.61 5.80
CA ALA A 89 -3.74 23.49 5.12
C ALA A 89 -3.43 22.39 6.15
N MET A 90 -4.29 21.38 6.21
CA MET A 90 -4.00 20.13 6.91
C MET A 90 -2.89 19.40 6.14
N ILE A 91 -1.63 19.65 6.47
CA ILE A 91 -0.51 18.84 5.95
C ILE A 91 -0.49 17.52 6.73
N VAL A 92 -1.43 16.64 6.39
CA VAL A 92 -1.24 15.20 6.59
C VAL A 92 -0.27 14.77 5.51
N TYR A 93 0.95 14.37 5.89
CA TYR A 93 1.88 13.74 4.97
C TYR A 93 1.13 12.68 4.18
N SER A 94 0.96 12.93 2.89
CA SER A 94 -0.02 12.23 2.09
C SER A 94 0.53 10.87 1.68
N PHE A 95 0.41 9.89 2.56
CA PHE A 95 0.35 8.45 2.24
C PHE A 95 -1.03 7.82 2.57
N PRO A 96 -2.20 8.53 2.43
CA PRO A 96 -3.44 8.11 3.09
C PRO A 96 -4.06 6.86 2.48
N MET A 97 -4.00 6.69 1.15
CA MET A 97 -4.81 5.66 0.48
C MET A 97 -4.40 4.21 0.83
N LEU A 98 -3.14 3.98 1.21
CA LEU A 98 -2.65 2.66 1.60
C LEU A 98 -3.02 2.26 3.03
N ILE A 99 -3.28 3.24 3.90
CA ILE A 99 -3.62 2.98 5.31
C ILE A 99 -5.13 3.00 5.49
N ASP A 100 -5.85 3.83 4.73
CA ASP A 100 -7.31 3.97 4.82
C ASP A 100 -8.10 2.69 4.44
N PHE A 101 -7.53 1.81 3.60
CA PHE A 101 -8.21 0.55 3.29
C PHE A 101 -8.20 -0.44 4.47
N ALA A 102 -7.18 -0.34 5.32
CA ALA A 102 -6.96 -1.26 6.43
C ALA A 102 -7.64 -0.81 7.72
N ASP A 103 -8.08 0.44 7.79
CA ASP A 103 -8.88 0.93 8.90
C ASP A 103 -10.30 0.30 8.85
N PRO A 104 -10.74 -0.43 9.90
CA PRO A 104 -12.11 -0.90 10.02
C PRO A 104 -13.09 0.19 10.48
N GLN A 105 -12.63 1.33 11.01
CA GLN A 105 -13.49 2.42 11.47
C GLN A 105 -14.42 2.97 10.37
N PRO A 106 -13.93 3.24 9.14
CA PRO A 106 -14.80 3.63 8.03
C PRO A 106 -15.95 2.67 7.77
N TRP A 107 -15.72 1.35 7.91
CA TRP A 107 -16.75 0.34 7.70
C TRP A 107 -17.82 0.38 8.80
N ASN A 108 -17.41 0.42 10.06
CA ASN A 108 -18.34 0.38 11.19
C ASN A 108 -19.25 1.63 11.21
N VAL A 109 -18.71 2.79 10.83
CA VAL A 109 -19.48 4.03 10.72
C VAL A 109 -20.50 3.93 9.58
N VAL A 110 -20.06 3.53 8.38
CA VAL A 110 -20.96 3.36 7.23
C VAL A 110 -22.04 2.34 7.52
N ARG A 111 -21.66 1.15 8.02
CA ARG A 111 -22.60 0.07 8.37
C ARG A 111 -23.72 0.57 9.29
N LYS A 112 -23.38 1.26 10.38
CA LYS A 112 -24.38 1.77 11.34
C LYS A 112 -25.38 2.75 10.72
N ARG A 113 -25.01 3.46 9.65
CA ARG A 113 -25.87 4.44 8.98
C ARG A 113 -26.73 3.82 7.86
N VAL A 114 -26.36 2.65 7.35
CA VAL A 114 -27.04 2.03 6.19
C VAL A 114 -27.66 0.67 6.47
N GLU A 115 -27.42 0.08 7.64
CA GLU A 115 -28.04 -1.18 8.07
C GLU A 115 -29.57 -1.01 8.15
N GLY A 116 -30.31 -1.89 7.47
CA GLY A 116 -31.76 -1.83 7.37
C GLY A 116 -32.30 -1.12 6.13
N LEU A 117 -31.47 -0.40 5.36
CA LEU A 117 -31.86 0.15 4.07
C LEU A 117 -31.97 -0.96 3.00
N PRO A 118 -32.86 -0.83 2.00
CA PRO A 118 -33.03 -1.81 0.92
C PRO A 118 -31.92 -1.66 -0.14
N LEU A 119 -30.67 -1.92 0.27
CA LEU A 119 -29.48 -1.82 -0.58
C LEU A 119 -29.44 -2.99 -1.57
N ASP A 120 -29.55 -2.69 -2.86
CA ASP A 120 -29.67 -3.70 -3.93
C ASP A 120 -28.47 -3.72 -4.91
N THR A 121 -27.53 -2.81 -4.71
CA THR A 121 -26.43 -2.57 -5.65
C THR A 121 -25.12 -2.28 -4.92
N VAL A 122 -24.00 -2.79 -5.44
CA VAL A 122 -22.66 -2.30 -5.09
C VAL A 122 -22.08 -1.51 -6.25
N ILE A 123 -21.67 -0.27 -5.99
CA ILE A 123 -20.95 0.59 -6.93
C ILE A 123 -19.46 0.33 -6.76
N LEU A 124 -18.77 -0.07 -7.84
CA LEU A 124 -17.32 -0.23 -7.86
C LEU A 124 -16.68 0.92 -8.64
N ARG A 125 -15.78 1.64 -7.98
CA ARG A 125 -15.04 2.77 -8.54
C ARG A 125 -13.62 2.36 -8.84
N TYR A 126 -13.15 2.62 -10.05
CA TYR A 126 -11.81 2.24 -10.48
C TYR A 126 -10.74 3.06 -9.79
N SER A 127 -9.55 2.48 -9.63
CA SER A 127 -8.36 3.24 -9.25
C SER A 127 -7.98 4.24 -10.35
N SER A 128 -7.31 5.33 -9.97
CA SER A 128 -6.83 6.35 -10.91
C SER A 128 -5.88 5.78 -11.97
N GLU A 129 -5.15 4.70 -11.66
CA GLU A 129 -4.25 4.01 -12.60
C GLU A 129 -4.99 3.41 -13.81
N ILE A 130 -6.26 3.02 -13.66
CA ILE A 130 -7.08 2.49 -14.77
C ILE A 130 -7.57 3.64 -15.66
N GLY A 131 -7.87 4.79 -15.06
CA GLY A 131 -8.38 5.98 -15.77
C GLY A 131 -7.40 6.54 -16.81
N VAL A 132 -6.09 6.43 -16.57
CA VAL A 132 -5.06 6.97 -17.50
C VAL A 132 -4.76 6.04 -18.69
N LYS A 133 -5.35 4.84 -18.75
CA LYS A 133 -5.08 3.87 -19.83
C LYS A 133 -5.85 4.23 -21.10
N SER A 134 -5.25 3.88 -22.26
CA SER A 134 -5.93 3.95 -23.56
C SER A 134 -7.23 3.14 -23.54
N ARG A 135 -8.21 3.49 -24.39
CA ARG A 135 -9.52 2.82 -24.43
C ARG A 135 -9.39 1.28 -24.54
N ARG A 136 -8.52 0.79 -25.41
CA ARG A 136 -8.30 -0.65 -25.62
C ARG A 136 -7.73 -1.32 -24.38
N THR A 137 -6.72 -0.72 -23.75
CA THR A 137 -6.10 -1.25 -22.53
C THR A 137 -7.08 -1.20 -21.35
N ARG A 138 -7.85 -0.11 -21.23
CA ARG A 138 -8.86 0.07 -20.18
C ARG A 138 -9.90 -1.06 -20.21
N ILE A 139 -10.40 -1.43 -21.39
CA ILE A 139 -11.34 -2.56 -21.55
C ILE A 139 -10.75 -3.87 -21.01
N VAL A 140 -9.47 -4.15 -21.26
CA VAL A 140 -8.80 -5.36 -20.73
C VAL A 140 -8.77 -5.32 -19.20
N TYR A 141 -8.41 -4.18 -18.62
CA TYR A 141 -8.35 -4.01 -17.17
C TYR A 141 -9.73 -4.18 -16.53
N GLU A 142 -10.76 -3.53 -17.09
CA GLU A 142 -12.14 -3.63 -16.61
C GLU A 142 -12.66 -5.07 -16.69
N ARG A 143 -12.36 -5.81 -17.76
CA ARG A 143 -12.70 -7.25 -17.88
C ARG A 143 -12.02 -8.10 -16.81
N HIS A 144 -10.74 -7.85 -16.53
CA HIS A 144 -10.03 -8.52 -15.44
C HIS A 144 -10.67 -8.22 -14.09
N LEU A 145 -11.04 -6.97 -13.85
CA LEU A 145 -11.69 -6.54 -12.62
C LEU A 145 -13.04 -7.24 -12.42
N VAL A 146 -13.89 -7.29 -13.45
CA VAL A 146 -15.16 -8.05 -13.43
C VAL A 146 -14.91 -9.53 -13.12
N ARG A 147 -13.93 -10.16 -13.79
CA ARG A 147 -13.56 -11.55 -13.53
C ARG A 147 -13.13 -11.78 -12.09
N ASN A 148 -12.33 -10.87 -11.54
CA ASN A 148 -11.82 -10.94 -10.17
C ASN A 148 -12.96 -10.74 -9.16
N ALA A 149 -13.89 -9.80 -9.41
CA ALA A 149 -15.11 -9.62 -8.62
C ALA A 149 -15.98 -10.89 -8.58
N ARG A 150 -16.25 -11.51 -9.72
CA ARG A 150 -17.00 -12.78 -9.78
C ARG A 150 -16.33 -13.88 -8.96
N ARG A 151 -14.99 -13.95 -9.01
CA ARG A 151 -14.24 -14.97 -8.27
C ARG A 151 -14.32 -14.73 -6.77
N LEU A 152 -14.12 -13.49 -6.34
CA LEU A 152 -14.19 -13.13 -4.93
C LEU A 152 -15.60 -13.40 -4.37
N LEU A 153 -16.65 -12.90 -5.03
CA LEU A 153 -18.03 -13.12 -4.59
C LEU A 153 -18.35 -14.61 -4.45
N ARG A 154 -17.95 -15.44 -5.42
CA ARG A 154 -18.14 -16.89 -5.33
C ARG A 154 -17.39 -17.51 -4.15
N ARG A 155 -16.15 -17.08 -3.89
CA ARG A 155 -15.33 -17.63 -2.78
C ARG A 155 -15.94 -17.29 -1.43
N GLU A 156 -16.48 -16.08 -1.29
CA GLU A 156 -17.11 -15.59 -0.06
C GLU A 156 -18.58 -16.04 0.06
N GLY A 157 -19.11 -16.84 -0.89
CA GLY A 157 -20.49 -17.32 -0.85
C GLY A 157 -21.54 -16.23 -1.06
N LEU A 158 -21.17 -15.11 -1.67
CA LEU A 158 -22.04 -13.95 -1.88
C LEU A 158 -22.76 -14.04 -3.24
N SER A 159 -24.09 -14.06 -3.17
CA SER A 159 -24.97 -14.13 -4.34
C SER A 159 -25.09 -12.76 -5.02
N TYR A 160 -25.30 -12.77 -6.33
CA TYR A 160 -25.61 -11.57 -7.10
C TYR A 160 -26.48 -11.95 -8.30
N ARG A 161 -27.40 -11.07 -8.69
CA ARG A 161 -28.28 -11.23 -9.85
C ARG A 161 -27.52 -10.96 -11.15
N GLU A 162 -26.80 -9.85 -11.21
CA GLU A 162 -26.07 -9.44 -12.40
C GLU A 162 -24.87 -8.55 -12.07
N ILE A 163 -23.88 -8.51 -12.96
CA ILE A 163 -22.79 -7.54 -12.94
C ILE A 163 -22.88 -6.71 -14.21
N GLN A 164 -23.19 -5.43 -14.05
CA GLN A 164 -23.33 -4.48 -15.13
C GLN A 164 -22.01 -3.72 -15.30
N TRP A 165 -21.40 -3.91 -16.45
CA TRP A 165 -20.21 -3.18 -16.85
C TRP A 165 -20.62 -2.03 -17.77
N VAL A 166 -20.52 -0.81 -17.25
CA VAL A 166 -20.78 0.43 -17.98
C VAL A 166 -19.45 1.18 -18.07
N PHE A 167 -19.24 1.98 -19.11
CA PHE A 167 -17.98 2.69 -19.26
C PHE A 167 -17.65 3.54 -18.02
N GLY A 168 -16.53 3.25 -17.36
CA GLY A 168 -16.09 3.95 -16.14
C GLY A 168 -16.69 3.47 -14.82
N ARG A 169 -17.60 2.46 -14.81
CA ARG A 169 -18.23 1.94 -13.58
C ARG A 169 -18.60 0.46 -13.69
N ILE A 170 -18.50 -0.27 -12.58
CA ILE A 170 -19.13 -1.60 -12.46
C ILE A 170 -20.18 -1.52 -11.37
N TYR A 171 -21.37 -2.03 -11.66
CA TYR A 171 -22.44 -2.22 -10.69
C TYR A 171 -22.68 -3.72 -10.48
N ILE A 172 -22.82 -4.14 -9.23
CA ILE A 172 -23.15 -5.52 -8.88
C ILE A 172 -24.52 -5.52 -8.21
N LYS A 173 -25.50 -6.15 -8.84
CA LYS A 173 -26.88 -6.24 -8.31
C LYS A 173 -26.98 -7.40 -7.34
N THR A 174 -27.24 -7.12 -6.08
CA THR A 174 -27.29 -8.11 -5.01
C THR A 174 -28.10 -7.59 -3.83
N GLN A 175 -28.84 -8.47 -3.16
CA GLN A 175 -29.51 -8.17 -1.89
C GLN A 175 -28.54 -8.22 -0.70
N GLN A 176 -27.28 -8.60 -0.93
CA GLN A 176 -26.19 -8.65 0.06
C GLN A 176 -25.20 -7.51 -0.19
N ALA A 177 -25.70 -6.32 -0.57
CA ALA A 177 -24.87 -5.21 -1.05
C ALA A 177 -23.86 -4.74 0.00
N LEU A 178 -24.27 -4.74 1.27
CA LEU A 178 -23.44 -4.31 2.39
C LEU A 178 -22.22 -5.23 2.54
N GLU A 179 -22.43 -6.53 2.72
CA GLU A 179 -21.37 -7.53 2.85
C GLU A 179 -20.52 -7.60 1.58
N ALA A 180 -21.16 -7.54 0.40
CA ALA A 180 -20.45 -7.56 -0.87
C ALA A 180 -19.51 -6.36 -1.02
N ALA A 181 -19.95 -5.15 -0.70
CA ALA A 181 -19.08 -3.96 -0.71
C ALA A 181 -17.87 -4.15 0.22
N GLN A 182 -18.10 -4.64 1.45
CA GLN A 182 -17.03 -4.91 2.41
C GLN A 182 -16.00 -5.89 1.85
N GLN A 183 -16.43 -6.99 1.24
CA GLN A 183 -15.50 -7.98 0.68
C GLN A 183 -14.77 -7.44 -0.56
N LEU A 184 -15.50 -6.79 -1.46
CA LEU A 184 -14.99 -6.28 -2.73
C LEU A 184 -13.92 -5.19 -2.56
N ARG A 185 -13.86 -4.50 -1.41
CA ARG A 185 -12.80 -3.52 -1.12
C ARG A 185 -11.38 -4.11 -1.19
N ARG A 186 -11.24 -5.43 -1.01
CA ARG A 186 -9.95 -6.15 -1.10
C ARG A 186 -9.45 -6.33 -2.54
N LEU A 187 -10.28 -6.07 -3.55
CA LEU A 187 -9.88 -6.20 -4.95
C LEU A 187 -8.91 -5.09 -5.37
N PHE A 188 -7.78 -5.51 -5.93
CA PHE A 188 -6.90 -4.60 -6.66
C PHE A 188 -7.58 -4.07 -7.92
N GLY A 189 -7.35 -2.80 -8.23
CA GLY A 189 -8.01 -2.06 -9.31
C GLY A 189 -9.16 -1.15 -8.87
N LEU A 190 -9.57 -1.20 -7.61
CA LEU A 190 -10.64 -0.35 -7.07
C LEU A 190 -10.10 0.77 -6.19
N SER A 191 -10.63 1.99 -6.34
CA SER A 191 -10.40 3.08 -5.39
C SER A 191 -11.36 3.01 -4.21
N SER A 192 -12.63 2.67 -4.47
CA SER A 192 -13.62 2.47 -3.43
C SER A 192 -14.78 1.59 -3.87
N THR A 193 -15.56 1.16 -2.89
CA THR A 193 -16.85 0.48 -3.06
C THR A 193 -17.91 1.19 -2.23
N SER A 194 -19.16 1.21 -2.70
CA SER A 194 -20.29 1.70 -1.92
C SER A 194 -21.49 0.76 -2.10
N PRO A 195 -22.10 0.27 -1.01
CA PRO A 195 -23.42 -0.30 -1.09
C PRO A 195 -24.44 0.83 -1.35
N ALA A 196 -25.39 0.59 -2.23
CA ALA A 196 -26.29 1.61 -2.76
C ALA A 196 -27.67 1.00 -3.04
N GLN A 197 -28.66 1.89 -3.12
CA GLN A 197 -29.97 1.57 -3.70
C GLN A 197 -30.05 2.18 -5.09
N GLU A 198 -30.44 1.39 -6.08
CA GLU A 198 -30.79 1.88 -7.42
C GLU A 198 -32.21 2.45 -7.43
N THR A 199 -32.39 3.54 -8.18
CA THR A 199 -33.68 4.17 -8.46
C THR A 199 -33.70 4.72 -9.89
N GLU A 200 -34.87 5.17 -10.34
CA GLU A 200 -35.00 5.85 -11.63
C GLU A 200 -34.25 7.18 -11.64
N SER A 201 -33.82 7.67 -12.82
CA SER A 201 -33.12 8.96 -12.92
C SER A 201 -34.04 10.19 -12.98
N ASN A 202 -35.33 10.06 -12.67
CA ASN A 202 -36.22 11.20 -12.53
C ASN A 202 -36.06 11.87 -11.16
N LEU A 203 -36.31 13.18 -11.06
CA LEU A 203 -36.01 13.96 -9.85
C LEU A 203 -36.80 13.47 -8.63
N ASP A 204 -38.09 13.17 -8.81
CA ASP A 204 -38.98 12.77 -7.72
C ASP A 204 -38.52 11.44 -7.09
N ALA A 205 -38.24 10.43 -7.93
CA ALA A 205 -37.76 9.13 -7.45
C ALA A 205 -36.40 9.23 -6.73
N ILE A 206 -35.52 10.14 -7.17
CA ILE A 206 -34.24 10.42 -6.49
C ILE A 206 -34.51 11.05 -5.12
N VAL A 207 -35.36 12.08 -5.06
CA VAL A 207 -35.69 12.79 -3.82
C VAL A 207 -36.32 11.85 -2.80
N ASP A 208 -37.28 11.03 -3.21
CA ASP A 208 -37.92 10.02 -2.35
C ASP A 208 -36.90 9.06 -1.75
N THR A 209 -36.00 8.54 -2.59
CA THR A 209 -34.94 7.62 -2.15
C THR A 209 -33.98 8.31 -1.18
N VAL A 210 -33.57 9.56 -1.44
CA VAL A 210 -32.71 10.33 -0.53
C VAL A 210 -33.39 10.57 0.83
N VAL A 211 -34.67 10.90 0.83
CA VAL A 211 -35.47 11.08 2.04
C VAL A 211 -35.52 9.79 2.86
N ASP A 212 -35.68 8.63 2.22
CA ASP A 212 -35.67 7.35 2.92
C ASP A 212 -34.30 7.01 3.52
N PHE A 213 -33.21 7.30 2.80
CA PHE A 213 -31.86 7.23 3.37
C PHE A 213 -31.71 8.16 4.58
N ALA A 214 -32.19 9.40 4.48
CA ALA A 214 -32.09 10.38 5.55
C ALA A 214 -32.84 9.94 6.81
N LYS A 215 -34.07 9.41 6.68
CA LYS A 215 -34.88 8.89 7.80
C LYS A 215 -34.16 7.81 8.61
N HIS A 216 -33.37 6.96 7.95
CA HIS A 216 -32.61 5.90 8.60
C HIS A 216 -31.29 6.39 9.17
N ALA A 217 -30.60 7.27 8.43
CA ALA A 217 -29.24 7.63 8.75
C ALA A 217 -29.11 8.82 9.70
N LEU A 218 -30.04 9.79 9.70
CA LEU A 218 -29.95 11.02 10.49
C LEU A 218 -30.64 10.90 11.85
N ARG A 219 -30.11 11.63 12.82
CA ARG A 219 -30.69 11.83 14.15
C ARG A 219 -30.96 13.31 14.40
N GLU A 220 -31.85 13.60 15.35
CA GLU A 220 -32.12 14.99 15.75
C GLU A 220 -30.83 15.70 16.17
N GLY A 221 -30.64 16.93 15.69
CA GLY A 221 -29.47 17.76 15.93
C GLY A 221 -28.30 17.55 14.95
N GLU A 222 -28.27 16.46 14.18
CA GLU A 222 -27.16 16.18 13.25
C GLU A 222 -27.18 17.11 12.02
N SER A 223 -26.00 17.35 11.47
CA SER A 223 -25.81 18.06 10.21
C SER A 223 -25.75 17.10 9.02
N PHE A 224 -26.14 17.55 7.84
CA PHE A 224 -26.06 16.74 6.63
C PHE A 224 -25.72 17.52 5.37
N ALA A 225 -25.21 16.81 4.36
CA ALA A 225 -25.07 17.30 3.00
C ALA A 225 -25.62 16.29 2.00
N ILE A 226 -26.28 16.80 0.96
CA ILE A 226 -26.58 16.03 -0.25
C ILE A 226 -25.49 16.34 -1.26
N ARG A 227 -24.84 15.30 -1.79
CA ARG A 227 -23.89 15.44 -2.92
C ARG A 227 -24.46 14.73 -4.12
N CYS A 228 -24.38 15.37 -5.27
CA CYS A 228 -24.87 14.78 -6.51
C CYS A 228 -23.83 14.89 -7.62
N THR A 229 -23.59 13.78 -8.30
CA THR A 229 -22.83 13.72 -9.56
C THR A 229 -23.76 13.23 -10.67
N ARG A 230 -23.70 13.88 -11.83
CA ARG A 230 -24.63 13.61 -12.94
C ARG A 230 -23.86 13.36 -14.24
N THR A 231 -24.25 12.34 -14.99
CA THR A 231 -23.75 12.05 -16.33
C THR A 231 -24.92 11.63 -17.22
N GLY A 232 -25.03 12.21 -18.42
CA GLY A 232 -26.14 11.99 -19.36
C GLY A 232 -26.99 13.24 -19.57
N ASP A 233 -28.14 13.09 -20.23
CA ASP A 233 -29.05 14.17 -20.57
C ASP A 233 -30.33 14.12 -19.71
N HIS A 234 -30.61 15.20 -18.97
CA HIS A 234 -31.67 15.27 -17.96
C HIS A 234 -32.23 16.70 -17.90
N SER A 235 -33.51 16.84 -17.55
CA SER A 235 -34.18 18.14 -17.39
C SER A 235 -33.74 18.93 -16.14
N PHE A 236 -32.91 18.34 -15.28
CA PHE A 236 -32.44 18.94 -14.04
C PHE A 236 -30.91 18.88 -13.93
N THR A 237 -30.35 19.77 -13.11
CA THR A 237 -28.92 19.82 -12.78
C THR A 237 -28.61 19.05 -11.49
N SER A 238 -27.34 18.77 -11.23
CA SER A 238 -26.92 18.21 -9.95
C SER A 238 -27.22 19.14 -8.77
N ILE A 239 -27.26 20.45 -9.00
CA ILE A 239 -27.61 21.45 -7.98
C ILE A 239 -29.10 21.37 -7.65
N ASP A 240 -29.96 21.12 -8.65
CA ASP A 240 -31.40 20.97 -8.42
C ASP A 240 -31.69 19.75 -7.54
N VAL A 241 -31.02 18.62 -7.78
CA VAL A 241 -31.09 17.43 -6.90
C VAL A 241 -30.68 17.78 -5.47
N GLN A 242 -29.56 18.50 -5.29
CA GLN A 242 -29.06 18.85 -3.96
C GLN A 242 -30.03 19.77 -3.21
N ARG A 243 -30.62 20.76 -3.90
CA ARG A 243 -31.57 21.70 -3.31
C ARG A 243 -32.90 21.02 -2.96
N GLU A 244 -33.49 20.31 -3.91
CA GLU A 244 -34.81 19.72 -3.71
C GLU A 244 -34.76 18.61 -2.67
N ALA A 245 -33.82 17.67 -2.79
CA ALA A 245 -33.68 16.61 -1.80
C ALA A 245 -33.28 17.17 -0.42
N GLY A 246 -32.41 18.18 -0.36
CA GLY A 246 -32.07 18.86 0.88
C GLY A 246 -33.27 19.52 1.55
N ARG A 247 -34.13 20.18 0.77
CA ARG A 247 -35.39 20.76 1.24
C ARG A 247 -36.33 19.68 1.78
N SER A 248 -36.56 18.62 1.02
CA SER A 248 -37.44 17.52 1.44
C SER A 248 -36.97 16.85 2.73
N VAL A 249 -35.66 16.67 2.92
CA VAL A 249 -35.09 16.18 4.18
C VAL A 249 -35.38 17.14 5.33
N LEU A 250 -35.16 18.46 5.16
CA LEU A 250 -35.48 19.44 6.20
C LEU A 250 -36.97 19.43 6.58
N ASP A 251 -37.86 19.30 5.59
CA ASP A 251 -39.30 19.31 5.81
C ASP A 251 -39.77 18.05 6.56
N VAL A 252 -39.29 16.87 6.17
CA VAL A 252 -39.60 15.58 6.83
C VAL A 252 -39.14 15.56 8.29
N PHE A 253 -37.95 16.12 8.55
CA PHE A 253 -37.41 16.22 9.91
C PHE A 253 -37.93 17.44 10.68
N LYS A 254 -38.87 18.22 10.14
CA LYS A 254 -39.39 19.46 10.75
C LYS A 254 -38.27 20.41 11.20
N ARG A 255 -37.20 20.48 10.41
CA ARG A 255 -35.98 21.28 10.66
C ARG A 255 -35.24 20.94 11.96
N LYS A 256 -35.41 19.71 12.49
CA LYS A 256 -34.63 19.18 13.62
C LYS A 256 -33.23 18.70 13.23
N VAL A 257 -32.90 18.76 11.94
CA VAL A 257 -31.57 18.55 11.36
C VAL A 257 -31.18 19.82 10.60
N HIS A 258 -29.90 19.99 10.29
CA HIS A 258 -29.42 21.19 9.61
C HIS A 258 -28.46 20.86 8.47
N VAL A 259 -28.33 21.77 7.50
CA VAL A 259 -27.42 21.59 6.35
C VAL A 259 -26.06 22.15 6.72
N ASP A 260 -25.02 21.34 6.52
CA ASP A 260 -23.61 21.77 6.56
C ASP A 260 -22.92 21.26 5.29
N LEU A 261 -22.39 22.18 4.48
CA LEU A 261 -21.74 21.85 3.21
C LEU A 261 -20.22 21.68 3.33
N GLU A 262 -19.65 21.97 4.50
CA GLU A 262 -18.21 21.89 4.77
C GLU A 262 -17.86 20.62 5.54
N GLU A 263 -18.46 20.41 6.72
CA GLU A 263 -18.18 19.27 7.60
C GLU A 263 -19.47 18.58 8.10
N PRO A 264 -20.25 17.95 7.20
CA PRO A 264 -21.49 17.27 7.60
C PRO A 264 -21.24 16.02 8.46
N ASP A 265 -22.11 15.77 9.45
CA ASP A 265 -22.13 14.50 10.21
C ASP A 265 -22.49 13.32 9.30
N VAL A 266 -23.38 13.54 8.32
CA VAL A 266 -23.79 12.55 7.33
C VAL A 266 -23.82 13.15 5.93
N GLU A 267 -23.07 12.53 5.02
CA GLU A 267 -23.11 12.85 3.60
C GLU A 267 -23.90 11.78 2.84
N ILE A 268 -25.04 12.17 2.26
CA ILE A 268 -25.84 11.32 1.37
C ILE A 268 -25.46 11.65 -0.06
N GLU A 269 -24.99 10.65 -0.78
CA GLU A 269 -24.48 10.80 -2.13
C GLU A 269 -25.44 10.22 -3.18
N VAL A 270 -25.60 10.94 -4.28
CA VAL A 270 -26.39 10.56 -5.45
C VAL A 270 -25.47 10.51 -6.67
N GLU A 271 -25.43 9.36 -7.34
CA GLU A 271 -24.78 9.19 -8.64
C GLU A 271 -25.85 8.95 -9.72
N VAL A 272 -26.17 9.97 -10.50
CA VAL A 272 -27.10 9.89 -11.63
C VAL A 272 -26.31 9.58 -12.90
N ARG A 273 -26.67 8.49 -13.58
CA ARG A 273 -26.07 8.07 -14.84
C ARG A 273 -27.12 7.57 -15.84
N GLU A 274 -27.25 8.29 -16.94
CA GLU A 274 -28.18 7.96 -18.02
C GLU A 274 -29.61 7.78 -17.49
N LYS A 275 -30.15 6.56 -17.54
CA LYS A 275 -31.54 6.27 -17.13
C LYS A 275 -31.69 5.86 -15.66
N ARG A 276 -30.62 5.91 -14.87
CA ARG A 276 -30.61 5.37 -13.50
C ARG A 276 -29.91 6.29 -12.54
N ALA A 277 -30.29 6.22 -11.27
CA ALA A 277 -29.62 6.90 -10.18
C ALA A 277 -29.30 5.92 -9.05
N PHE A 278 -28.25 6.23 -8.30
CA PHE A 278 -27.83 5.42 -7.15
C PHE A 278 -27.67 6.33 -5.95
N VAL A 279 -28.35 5.98 -4.85
CA VAL A 279 -28.23 6.67 -3.57
C VAL A 279 -27.43 5.81 -2.60
N PHE A 280 -26.45 6.40 -1.91
CA PHE A 280 -25.60 5.70 -0.96
C PHE A 280 -25.04 6.65 0.10
N ILE A 281 -24.56 6.08 1.21
CA ILE A 281 -23.83 6.82 2.25
C ILE A 281 -22.45 6.19 2.38
N GLY A 282 -21.43 7.05 2.26
CA GLY A 282 -20.04 6.66 2.44
C GLY A 282 -19.42 5.87 1.29
N ARG A 283 -18.10 6.01 1.18
CA ARG A 283 -17.26 5.32 0.21
C ARG A 283 -16.23 4.52 0.97
N LEU A 284 -16.27 3.19 0.86
CA LEU A 284 -15.31 2.32 1.52
C LEU A 284 -14.02 2.31 0.70
N PRO A 285 -12.89 2.80 1.23
CA PRO A 285 -11.62 2.77 0.51
C PRO A 285 -11.22 1.33 0.18
N ALA A 286 -10.75 1.12 -1.05
CA ALA A 286 -10.35 -0.19 -1.55
C ALA A 286 -8.83 -0.25 -1.79
N ALA A 287 -8.31 -1.45 -2.09
CA ALA A 287 -6.87 -1.72 -2.16
C ALA A 287 -6.10 -0.90 -3.23
N GLY A 288 -6.76 -0.24 -4.17
CA GLY A 288 -6.13 0.52 -5.24
C GLY A 288 -5.37 -0.37 -6.22
N GLY A 289 -4.37 0.19 -6.90
CA GLY A 289 -3.52 -0.57 -7.82
C GLY A 289 -4.23 -1.01 -9.10
N ASN A 290 -3.81 -2.13 -9.68
CA ASN A 290 -4.29 -2.67 -10.95
C ASN A 290 -4.94 -4.06 -10.76
N PRO A 291 -5.94 -4.43 -11.58
CA PRO A 291 -6.61 -5.72 -11.45
C PRO A 291 -5.65 -6.91 -11.54
N LEU A 292 -5.75 -7.86 -10.61
CA LEU A 292 -4.91 -9.05 -10.60
C LEU A 292 -4.96 -9.80 -11.96
N GLY A 293 -3.77 -10.10 -12.48
CA GLY A 293 -3.54 -10.84 -13.72
C GLY A 293 -3.44 -9.99 -14.99
N VAL A 294 -3.50 -8.66 -14.91
CA VAL A 294 -3.25 -7.78 -16.08
C VAL A 294 -1.77 -7.63 -16.40
N ALA A 295 -0.88 -7.88 -15.42
CA ALA A 295 0.56 -7.84 -15.60
C ALA A 295 1.14 -9.27 -15.60
N ALA A 296 2.33 -9.40 -16.17
CA ALA A 296 3.03 -10.68 -16.23
C ALA A 296 3.33 -11.25 -14.84
N PRO A 297 3.37 -12.58 -14.68
CA PRO A 297 3.69 -13.21 -13.41
C PRO A 297 5.15 -12.97 -13.00
N LEU A 298 5.40 -12.95 -11.70
CA LEU A 298 6.72 -12.75 -11.09
C LEU A 298 7.06 -13.89 -10.13
N VAL A 299 8.34 -14.21 -9.96
CA VAL A 299 8.80 -15.04 -8.83
C VAL A 299 9.00 -14.12 -7.62
N ALA A 300 8.30 -14.38 -6.53
CA ALA A 300 8.40 -13.58 -5.31
C ALA A 300 9.33 -14.26 -4.31
N LEU A 301 10.45 -13.62 -3.96
CA LEU A 301 11.34 -14.09 -2.90
C LEU A 301 10.72 -13.75 -1.56
N VAL A 302 10.01 -14.71 -0.98
CA VAL A 302 9.40 -14.59 0.35
C VAL A 302 10.42 -15.08 1.37
N SER A 303 10.53 -14.39 2.50
CA SER A 303 11.39 -14.74 3.64
C SER A 303 10.60 -14.55 4.95
N GLY A 304 11.20 -14.96 6.08
CA GLY A 304 10.51 -14.88 7.37
C GLY A 304 10.37 -13.46 7.92
N GLY A 305 11.13 -12.50 7.36
CA GLY A 305 11.03 -11.10 7.76
C GLY A 305 9.76 -10.41 7.27
N ILE A 306 9.55 -9.21 7.78
CA ILE A 306 8.37 -8.34 7.53
C ILE A 306 8.33 -7.84 6.06
N ASP A 307 9.49 -7.67 5.43
CA ASP A 307 9.60 -6.87 4.20
C ASP A 307 9.14 -7.64 2.96
N SER A 308 9.60 -8.87 2.80
CA SER A 308 9.31 -9.67 1.61
C SER A 308 7.82 -10.02 1.38
N PRO A 309 6.99 -10.28 2.42
CA PRO A 309 5.54 -10.39 2.25
C PRO A 309 4.91 -9.12 1.70
N VAL A 310 5.31 -7.95 2.22
CA VAL A 310 4.81 -6.65 1.76
C VAL A 310 5.20 -6.40 0.30
N ALA A 311 6.45 -6.70 -0.08
CA ALA A 311 6.89 -6.59 -1.46
C ALA A 311 6.10 -7.51 -2.40
N ALA A 312 5.82 -8.75 -1.98
CA ALA A 312 5.00 -9.69 -2.74
C ALA A 312 3.55 -9.18 -2.89
N TRP A 313 2.97 -8.61 -1.83
CA TRP A 313 1.65 -7.98 -1.89
C TRP A 313 1.61 -6.77 -2.82
N LEU A 314 2.65 -5.93 -2.83
CA LEU A 314 2.76 -4.79 -3.74
C LEU A 314 2.85 -5.23 -5.21
N ALA A 315 3.49 -6.38 -5.49
CA ALA A 315 3.47 -6.98 -6.82
C ALA A 315 2.05 -7.43 -7.23
N LEU A 316 1.32 -8.11 -6.33
CA LEU A 316 -0.09 -8.47 -6.54
C LEU A 316 -0.94 -7.21 -6.84
N ARG A 317 -0.73 -6.14 -6.06
CA ARG A 317 -1.40 -4.85 -6.22
C ARG A 317 -1.09 -4.17 -7.55
N LYS A 318 0.07 -4.41 -8.14
CA LYS A 318 0.39 -3.93 -9.50
C LYS A 318 -0.13 -4.84 -10.61
N GLY A 319 -0.93 -5.85 -10.27
CA GLY A 319 -1.65 -6.70 -11.20
C GLY A 319 -0.89 -7.95 -11.61
N SER A 320 0.29 -8.22 -11.04
CA SER A 320 1.07 -9.42 -11.31
C SER A 320 0.59 -10.58 -10.46
N ARG A 321 0.55 -11.78 -11.04
CA ARG A 321 0.51 -13.02 -10.24
C ARG A 321 1.90 -13.27 -9.65
N ILE A 322 1.98 -14.01 -8.55
CA ILE A 322 3.26 -14.37 -7.95
C ILE A 322 3.43 -15.89 -7.85
N TYR A 323 4.67 -16.32 -8.01
CA TYR A 323 5.16 -17.64 -7.63
C TYR A 323 6.08 -17.49 -6.41
N PRO A 324 5.57 -17.74 -5.19
CA PRO A 324 6.36 -17.60 -3.97
C PRO A 324 7.52 -18.61 -3.94
N LEU A 325 8.73 -18.12 -3.70
CA LEU A 325 9.95 -18.90 -3.55
C LEU A 325 10.60 -18.55 -2.20
N TYR A 326 10.81 -19.58 -1.37
CA TYR A 326 11.53 -19.49 -0.11
C TYR A 326 12.82 -20.32 -0.13
N PHE A 327 13.90 -19.75 0.37
CA PHE A 327 15.17 -20.43 0.56
C PHE A 327 15.35 -20.80 2.04
N PHE A 328 15.16 -22.06 2.43
CA PHE A 328 15.29 -22.49 3.82
C PHE A 328 16.74 -22.90 4.15
N VAL A 329 17.13 -22.79 5.42
CA VAL A 329 18.46 -23.22 5.90
C VAL A 329 18.31 -24.55 6.66
N GLY A 330 19.25 -25.48 6.48
CA GLY A 330 19.23 -26.78 7.15
C GLY A 330 18.69 -27.93 6.30
N SER A 331 18.65 -29.12 6.89
CA SER A 331 18.42 -30.39 6.17
C SER A 331 16.95 -30.80 6.04
N HIS A 332 16.04 -30.25 6.86
CA HIS A 332 14.64 -30.71 6.93
C HIS A 332 13.66 -29.53 7.04
N TRP A 333 12.87 -29.30 5.99
CA TRP A 333 11.85 -28.24 5.98
C TRP A 333 10.56 -28.61 6.75
N ARG A 334 10.28 -29.90 6.95
CA ARG A 334 9.01 -30.39 7.54
C ARG A 334 8.85 -30.17 9.05
N LYS A 335 9.91 -29.77 9.75
CA LYS A 335 9.92 -29.49 11.21
C LYS A 335 10.51 -28.10 11.50
N ASP A 336 10.49 -27.23 10.50
CA ASP A 336 11.04 -25.90 10.59
C ASP A 336 9.89 -24.92 10.84
N SER A 337 9.81 -24.38 12.06
CA SER A 337 8.81 -23.39 12.45
C SER A 337 8.87 -22.12 11.59
N THR A 338 10.03 -21.82 11.00
CA THR A 338 10.14 -20.74 10.02
C THR A 338 9.39 -21.09 8.76
N VAL A 339 9.52 -22.32 8.25
CA VAL A 339 8.77 -22.77 7.07
C VAL A 339 7.27 -22.72 7.32
N ASP A 340 6.81 -23.11 8.51
CA ASP A 340 5.39 -23.02 8.88
C ASP A 340 4.91 -21.55 8.86
N ALA A 341 5.70 -20.61 9.42
CA ALA A 341 5.41 -19.19 9.33
C ALA A 341 5.38 -18.66 7.88
N ILE A 342 6.28 -19.14 7.00
CA ILE A 342 6.24 -18.79 5.57
C ILE A 342 4.96 -19.32 4.91
N VAL A 343 4.55 -20.54 5.22
CA VAL A 343 3.30 -21.11 4.68
C VAL A 343 2.10 -20.26 5.11
N ASP A 344 2.04 -19.84 6.37
CA ASP A 344 0.99 -18.96 6.88
C ASP A 344 1.00 -17.58 6.18
N VAL A 345 2.17 -16.95 6.01
CA VAL A 345 2.32 -15.71 5.23
C VAL A 345 1.79 -15.89 3.82
N VAL A 346 2.15 -16.99 3.16
CA VAL A 346 1.75 -17.24 1.76
C VAL A 346 0.25 -17.53 1.67
N ARG A 347 -0.38 -18.13 2.70
CA ARG A 347 -1.84 -18.26 2.79
C ARG A 347 -2.52 -16.90 2.86
N VAL A 348 -2.04 -15.98 3.70
CA VAL A 348 -2.54 -14.60 3.74
C VAL A 348 -2.40 -13.93 2.37
N LEU A 349 -1.24 -14.02 1.72
CA LEU A 349 -1.05 -13.50 0.37
C LEU A 349 -1.99 -14.17 -0.65
N ASN A 350 -2.34 -15.44 -0.46
CA ASN A 350 -3.27 -16.16 -1.34
C ASN A 350 -4.72 -15.69 -1.17
N GLU A 351 -5.09 -15.23 0.01
CA GLU A 351 -6.39 -14.59 0.24
C GLU A 351 -6.52 -13.34 -0.63
N TRP A 352 -5.49 -12.48 -0.63
CA TRP A 352 -5.35 -11.29 -1.49
C TRP A 352 -5.28 -11.64 -2.98
N ALA A 353 -4.62 -12.75 -3.31
CA ALA A 353 -4.49 -13.25 -4.69
C ALA A 353 -5.71 -14.04 -5.18
N LEU A 354 -6.84 -14.01 -4.46
CA LEU A 354 -8.08 -14.70 -4.85
C LEU A 354 -7.91 -16.21 -5.08
N GLY A 355 -7.04 -16.85 -4.30
CA GLY A 355 -6.75 -18.29 -4.42
C GLY A 355 -5.88 -18.67 -5.63
N GLU A 356 -5.25 -17.70 -6.32
CA GLU A 356 -4.41 -17.99 -7.49
C GLU A 356 -3.02 -18.53 -7.14
N ILE A 357 -2.54 -18.35 -5.91
CA ILE A 357 -1.27 -18.92 -5.48
C ILE A 357 -1.52 -20.40 -5.16
N ARG A 358 -1.10 -21.27 -6.07
CA ARG A 358 -1.31 -22.73 -5.95
C ARG A 358 -0.19 -23.45 -5.23
N GLN A 359 1.01 -22.89 -5.28
CA GLN A 359 2.23 -23.55 -4.83
C GLN A 359 3.18 -22.56 -4.18
N LEU A 360 3.83 -23.01 -3.12
CA LEU A 360 5.05 -22.41 -2.56
C LEU A 360 6.24 -23.29 -2.96
N PHE A 361 7.27 -22.67 -3.54
CA PHE A 361 8.51 -23.33 -3.90
C PHE A 361 9.54 -23.17 -2.78
N LEU A 362 10.17 -24.27 -2.38
CA LEU A 362 11.19 -24.30 -1.33
C LEU A 362 12.49 -24.83 -1.93
N ILE A 363 13.58 -24.09 -1.72
CA ILE A 363 14.91 -24.50 -2.18
C ILE A 363 15.87 -24.53 -0.99
N PRO A 364 16.62 -25.64 -0.78
CA PRO A 364 17.59 -25.70 0.30
C PRO A 364 18.75 -24.74 0.03
N ARG A 365 18.87 -23.71 0.87
CA ARG A 365 19.92 -22.67 0.77
C ARG A 365 21.31 -23.27 0.92
N ASP A 366 21.44 -24.35 1.69
CA ASP A 366 22.66 -25.13 1.88
C ASP A 366 23.34 -25.56 0.57
N ALA A 367 22.56 -25.75 -0.51
CA ALA A 367 23.07 -26.19 -1.81
C ALA A 367 24.11 -25.22 -2.39
N PHE A 368 23.97 -23.91 -2.13
CA PHE A 368 24.91 -22.89 -2.57
C PHE A 368 25.63 -22.20 -1.41
N LEU A 369 25.02 -22.15 -0.22
CA LEU A 369 25.62 -21.53 0.95
C LEU A 369 26.87 -22.27 1.44
N LYS A 370 26.86 -23.61 1.50
CA LYS A 370 28.04 -24.39 1.92
C LYS A 370 29.24 -24.18 0.98
N PRO A 371 29.10 -24.26 -0.36
CA PRO A 371 30.17 -23.88 -1.28
C PRO A 371 30.71 -22.46 -1.05
N ILE A 372 29.83 -21.47 -0.84
CA ILE A 372 30.25 -20.08 -0.58
C ILE A 372 31.08 -20.00 0.70
N LEU A 373 30.61 -20.59 1.80
CA LEU A 373 31.31 -20.56 3.08
C LEU A 373 32.68 -21.23 3.03
N ASN A 374 32.83 -22.27 2.21
CA ASN A 374 34.07 -23.04 2.12
C ASN A 374 35.12 -22.43 1.18
N LYS A 375 34.68 -21.72 0.13
CA LYS A 375 35.57 -21.30 -0.97
C LYS A 375 35.68 -19.78 -1.16
N ALA A 376 34.72 -19.00 -0.68
CA ALA A 376 34.69 -17.57 -0.90
C ALA A 376 35.10 -16.76 0.34
N PRO A 377 35.63 -15.54 0.16
CA PRO A 377 35.93 -14.65 1.28
C PRO A 377 34.71 -14.38 2.17
N ARG A 378 34.87 -14.57 3.47
CA ARG A 378 33.77 -14.48 4.45
C ARG A 378 32.96 -13.17 4.36
N PRO A 379 33.55 -11.97 4.18
CA PRO A 379 32.80 -10.71 4.04
C PRO A 379 31.84 -10.66 2.83
N LEU A 380 32.10 -11.44 1.78
CA LEU A 380 31.28 -11.48 0.56
C LEU A 380 30.08 -12.42 0.65
N THR A 381 29.96 -13.19 1.74
CA THR A 381 28.94 -14.26 1.91
C THR A 381 27.54 -13.78 1.53
N CYS A 382 27.07 -12.65 2.07
CA CYS A 382 25.70 -12.16 1.83
C CYS A 382 25.46 -11.74 0.38
N VAL A 383 26.46 -11.08 -0.24
CA VAL A 383 26.37 -10.63 -1.64
C VAL A 383 26.33 -11.84 -2.57
N LEU A 384 27.24 -12.80 -2.39
CA LEU A 384 27.28 -14.04 -3.17
C LEU A 384 26.01 -14.88 -2.98
N CYS A 385 25.56 -15.04 -1.73
CA CYS A 385 24.32 -15.75 -1.41
C CYS A 385 23.14 -15.18 -2.19
N LYS A 386 23.00 -13.85 -2.20
CA LYS A 386 21.93 -13.15 -2.91
C LYS A 386 22.05 -13.27 -4.43
N ARG A 387 23.27 -13.22 -4.98
CA ARG A 387 23.53 -13.50 -6.40
C ARG A 387 23.07 -14.90 -6.81
N PHE A 388 23.33 -15.93 -5.99
CA PHE A 388 22.82 -17.28 -6.24
C PHE A 388 21.29 -17.38 -6.13
N MET A 389 20.68 -16.73 -5.13
CA MET A 389 19.22 -16.68 -5.01
C MET A 389 18.58 -16.08 -6.26
N TYR A 390 19.17 -15.02 -6.82
CA TYR A 390 18.68 -14.38 -8.04
C TYR A 390 18.85 -15.25 -9.29
N ARG A 391 19.99 -15.92 -9.46
CA ARG A 391 20.18 -16.89 -10.56
C ARG A 391 19.15 -18.01 -10.51
N ILE A 392 18.96 -18.60 -9.33
CA ILE A 392 17.99 -19.69 -9.12
C ILE A 392 16.55 -19.19 -9.37
N ALA A 393 16.22 -17.99 -8.89
CA ALA A 393 14.91 -17.39 -9.12
C ALA A 393 14.66 -17.03 -10.59
N SER A 394 15.68 -16.56 -11.32
CA SER A 394 15.59 -16.31 -12.77
C SER A 394 15.34 -17.61 -13.54
N GLU A 395 16.08 -18.66 -13.22
CA GLU A 395 15.88 -19.96 -13.86
C GLU A 395 14.50 -20.57 -13.52
N LEU A 396 14.05 -20.45 -12.27
CA LEU A 396 12.69 -20.85 -11.89
C LEU A 396 11.64 -20.03 -12.65
N ALA A 397 11.85 -18.72 -12.78
CA ALA A 397 10.95 -17.84 -13.51
C ALA A 397 10.82 -18.26 -14.99
N ASN A 398 11.93 -18.59 -15.65
CA ASN A 398 11.92 -19.13 -17.02
C ASN A 398 11.08 -20.42 -17.11
N ARG A 399 11.24 -21.37 -16.18
CA ARG A 399 10.46 -22.63 -16.14
C ARG A 399 8.96 -22.41 -15.92
N LEU A 400 8.58 -21.32 -15.25
CA LEU A 400 7.19 -20.99 -14.92
C LEU A 400 6.55 -19.94 -15.84
N GLY A 401 7.30 -19.44 -16.83
CA GLY A 401 6.86 -18.36 -17.72
C GLY A 401 6.71 -17.00 -17.02
N ALA A 402 7.38 -16.79 -15.89
CA ALA A 402 7.43 -15.50 -15.19
C ALA A 402 8.44 -14.55 -15.83
N GLN A 403 8.17 -13.25 -15.73
CA GLN A 403 8.90 -12.19 -16.45
C GLN A 403 9.78 -11.33 -15.52
N GLY A 404 9.98 -11.75 -14.28
CA GLY A 404 10.76 -10.99 -13.30
C GLY A 404 10.75 -11.59 -11.91
N ILE A 405 11.53 -10.99 -11.03
CA ILE A 405 11.68 -11.35 -9.62
C ILE A 405 11.21 -10.17 -8.78
N VAL A 406 10.48 -10.40 -7.69
CA VAL A 406 10.17 -9.38 -6.68
C VAL A 406 10.85 -9.70 -5.35
N THR A 407 11.45 -8.68 -4.73
CA THR A 407 12.22 -8.80 -3.48
C THR A 407 11.82 -7.72 -2.47
N GLY A 408 11.97 -8.03 -1.19
CA GLY A 408 11.77 -7.09 -0.07
C GLY A 408 13.00 -6.23 0.25
N ASP A 409 13.77 -5.83 -0.75
CA ASP A 409 14.96 -4.99 -0.53
C ASP A 409 14.56 -3.55 -0.17
N ILE A 410 15.14 -3.02 0.92
CA ILE A 410 15.05 -1.63 1.38
C ILE A 410 16.45 -1.03 1.30
N ALA A 411 16.62 0.12 0.66
CA ALA A 411 17.93 0.72 0.50
C ALA A 411 18.55 1.08 1.87
N GLY A 412 19.74 0.55 2.15
CA GLY A 412 20.50 0.88 3.36
C GLY A 412 20.13 0.11 4.63
N GLU A 413 19.07 -0.71 4.61
CA GLU A 413 18.64 -1.49 5.79
C GLU A 413 19.62 -2.61 6.16
N GLN A 414 20.23 -3.26 5.16
CA GLN A 414 21.21 -4.31 5.35
C GLN A 414 22.49 -4.02 4.56
N ALA A 415 23.62 -4.56 5.01
CA ALA A 415 24.90 -4.42 4.30
C ALA A 415 24.81 -4.90 2.84
N SER A 416 24.03 -5.96 2.55
CA SER A 416 23.81 -6.46 1.19
C SER A 416 22.81 -5.63 0.35
N GLN A 417 22.25 -4.57 0.92
CA GLN A 417 21.21 -3.71 0.35
C GLN A 417 21.65 -2.24 0.25
N THR A 418 22.95 -1.96 0.35
CA THR A 418 23.50 -0.66 -0.06
C THR A 418 23.35 -0.49 -1.57
N ILE A 419 23.23 0.75 -2.06
CA ILE A 419 23.12 1.04 -3.49
C ILE A 419 24.24 0.36 -4.30
N TRP A 420 25.45 0.35 -3.78
CA TRP A 420 26.60 -0.35 -4.37
C TRP A 420 26.36 -1.85 -4.50
N ASN A 421 25.94 -2.52 -3.43
CA ASN A 421 25.69 -3.96 -3.45
C ASN A 421 24.42 -4.33 -4.22
N LEU A 422 23.45 -3.43 -4.37
CA LEU A 422 22.28 -3.66 -5.23
C LEU A 422 22.68 -3.78 -6.70
N ALA A 423 23.60 -2.94 -7.19
CA ALA A 423 24.14 -3.08 -8.55
C ALA A 423 24.84 -4.43 -8.73
N ILE A 424 25.77 -4.75 -7.83
CA ILE A 424 26.51 -6.01 -7.83
C ILE A 424 25.58 -7.22 -7.77
N THR A 425 24.56 -7.23 -6.90
CA THR A 425 23.63 -8.37 -6.83
C THR A 425 22.73 -8.45 -8.06
N THR A 426 22.27 -7.32 -8.61
CA THR A 426 21.39 -7.28 -9.80
C THR A 426 22.05 -7.91 -11.01
N ALA A 427 23.36 -7.68 -11.21
CA ALA A 427 24.11 -8.24 -12.34
C ALA A 427 24.08 -9.79 -12.43
N ALA A 428 23.67 -10.49 -11.37
CA ALA A 428 23.52 -11.94 -11.38
C ALA A 428 22.15 -12.43 -11.88
N ALA A 429 21.13 -11.56 -11.97
CA ALA A 429 19.81 -11.94 -12.46
C ALA A 429 19.74 -11.86 -13.99
N LEU A 430 19.02 -12.82 -14.59
CA LEU A 430 18.74 -12.83 -16.04
C LEU A 430 17.41 -12.14 -16.38
N LEU A 431 16.63 -11.79 -15.36
CA LEU A 431 15.34 -11.13 -15.49
C LEU A 431 15.29 -9.87 -14.61
N PRO A 432 14.40 -8.91 -14.92
CA PRO A 432 14.20 -7.72 -14.10
C PRO A 432 13.91 -8.05 -12.63
N ILE A 433 14.56 -7.31 -11.72
CA ILE A 433 14.29 -7.38 -10.28
C ILE A 433 13.50 -6.16 -9.86
N HIS A 434 12.27 -6.39 -9.41
CA HIS A 434 11.38 -5.40 -8.83
C HIS A 434 11.65 -5.28 -7.33
N ARG A 435 11.89 -4.05 -6.86
CA ARG A 435 12.15 -3.70 -5.45
C ARG A 435 11.13 -2.68 -4.96
N PRO A 436 9.88 -3.09 -4.66
CA PRO A 436 8.81 -2.15 -4.34
C PRO A 436 9.07 -1.32 -3.07
N LEU A 437 9.96 -1.78 -2.20
CA LEU A 437 10.26 -1.15 -0.91
C LEU A 437 11.54 -0.30 -0.94
N LEU A 438 12.19 -0.14 -2.09
CA LEU A 438 13.53 0.44 -2.18
C LEU A 438 13.65 1.83 -1.52
N GLY A 439 12.59 2.64 -1.62
CA GLY A 439 12.52 3.99 -1.05
C GLY A 439 11.47 4.16 0.04
N LEU A 440 11.02 3.07 0.68
CA LEU A 440 10.12 3.13 1.84
C LEU A 440 10.92 3.03 3.14
N ASP A 441 10.47 3.75 4.15
CA ASP A 441 10.98 3.62 5.50
C ASP A 441 10.43 2.36 6.18
N LYS A 442 11.17 1.87 7.18
CA LYS A 442 10.78 0.64 7.90
C LYS A 442 9.42 0.77 8.57
N SER A 443 9.09 1.95 9.11
CA SER A 443 7.79 2.22 9.74
C SER A 443 6.63 2.10 8.75
N GLU A 444 6.82 2.54 7.50
CA GLU A 444 5.83 2.40 6.44
C GLU A 444 5.63 0.93 6.07
N VAL A 445 6.72 0.17 5.96
CA VAL A 445 6.66 -1.28 5.67
C VAL A 445 5.94 -2.03 6.79
N VAL A 446 6.20 -1.69 8.06
CA VAL A 446 5.50 -2.28 9.22
C VAL A 446 4.01 -1.93 9.21
N ALA A 447 3.64 -0.68 8.89
CA ALA A 447 2.24 -0.27 8.77
C ALA A 447 1.53 -1.06 7.67
N LEU A 448 2.18 -1.26 6.52
CA LEU A 448 1.66 -2.09 5.44
C LEU A 448 1.53 -3.56 5.84
N ALA A 449 2.53 -4.13 6.51
CA ALA A 449 2.50 -5.51 6.98
C ALA A 449 1.32 -5.77 7.94
N ARG A 450 1.03 -4.81 8.83
CA ARG A 450 -0.14 -4.86 9.71
C ARG A 450 -1.44 -4.78 8.91
N ALA A 451 -1.52 -3.82 7.99
CA ALA A 451 -2.68 -3.61 7.13
C ALA A 451 -3.06 -4.83 6.29
N ILE A 452 -2.08 -5.61 5.85
CA ILE A 452 -2.31 -6.81 5.01
C ILE A 452 -2.40 -8.11 5.82
N GLY A 453 -2.17 -8.07 7.14
CA GLY A 453 -2.26 -9.22 8.05
C GLY A 453 -1.04 -10.14 8.06
N THR A 454 0.14 -9.65 7.69
CA THR A 454 1.39 -10.46 7.68
C THR A 454 2.33 -10.15 8.85
N LEU A 455 2.11 -9.05 9.57
CA LEU A 455 3.04 -8.58 10.61
C LEU A 455 3.21 -9.62 11.74
N GLU A 456 2.11 -10.06 12.35
CA GLU A 456 2.13 -10.95 13.51
C GLU A 456 2.72 -12.33 13.15
N ILE A 457 2.62 -12.75 11.89
CA ILE A 457 3.20 -14.01 11.41
C ILE A 457 4.71 -13.84 11.22
N SER A 458 5.14 -12.75 10.58
CA SER A 458 6.56 -12.45 10.36
C SER A 458 7.34 -12.26 11.67
N GLU A 459 6.70 -11.70 12.70
CA GLU A 459 7.32 -11.52 14.03
C GLU A 459 7.62 -12.84 14.76
N ARG A 460 6.98 -13.96 14.37
CA ARG A 460 7.32 -15.30 14.91
C ARG A 460 8.72 -15.75 14.48
N VAL A 461 9.26 -15.21 13.39
CA VAL A 461 10.58 -15.57 12.88
C VAL A 461 11.62 -14.59 13.40
N THR A 462 12.23 -14.93 14.53
CA THR A 462 13.17 -14.04 15.25
C THR A 462 14.64 -14.35 14.99
N ALA A 463 14.96 -15.56 14.52
CA ALA A 463 16.35 -15.97 14.36
C ALA A 463 17.01 -15.32 13.13
N PRO A 464 18.12 -14.58 13.29
CA PRO A 464 18.87 -14.04 12.16
C PRO A 464 19.51 -15.17 11.35
N CYS A 465 19.88 -14.87 10.11
CA CYS A 465 20.59 -15.83 9.26
C CYS A 465 21.92 -16.23 9.93
N PRO A 466 22.15 -17.52 10.24
CA PRO A 466 23.35 -17.97 10.96
C PRO A 466 24.64 -17.80 10.13
N ALA A 467 24.51 -17.64 8.81
CA ALA A 467 25.65 -17.44 7.92
C ALA A 467 26.07 -15.99 7.76
N THR A 468 25.44 -15.04 8.44
CA THR A 468 25.84 -13.63 8.41
C THR A 468 27.28 -13.48 8.90
N PRO A 469 28.20 -12.87 8.12
CA PRO A 469 29.57 -12.68 8.55
C PRO A 469 29.67 -11.59 9.64
N PRO A 470 30.70 -11.61 10.52
CA PRO A 470 30.87 -10.57 11.54
C PRO A 470 31.07 -9.16 10.97
N ARG A 471 31.67 -9.07 9.78
CA ARG A 471 31.89 -7.83 9.03
C ARG A 471 31.42 -8.03 7.58
N PRO A 472 30.11 -7.91 7.30
CA PRO A 472 29.59 -8.02 5.95
C PRO A 472 30.06 -6.82 5.11
N THR A 473 30.41 -7.06 3.84
CA THR A 473 30.78 -5.97 2.95
C THR A 473 29.56 -5.06 2.68
N THR A 474 29.73 -3.76 2.85
CA THR A 474 28.76 -2.72 2.47
C THR A 474 29.03 -2.14 1.09
N ARG A 475 30.19 -2.48 0.49
CA ARG A 475 30.58 -2.08 -0.86
C ARG A 475 31.49 -3.16 -1.45
N ALA A 476 30.88 -4.17 -2.06
CA ALA A 476 31.62 -5.17 -2.81
C ALA A 476 32.23 -4.55 -4.08
N GLN A 477 33.45 -4.98 -4.41
CA GLN A 477 34.07 -4.68 -5.70
C GLN A 477 33.73 -5.80 -6.68
N GLU A 478 33.48 -5.45 -7.94
CA GLU A 478 33.12 -6.40 -8.99
C GLU A 478 34.20 -7.48 -9.18
N GLU A 479 35.46 -7.06 -9.25
CA GLU A 479 36.61 -7.97 -9.36
C GLU A 479 36.65 -9.01 -8.24
N SER A 480 36.41 -8.61 -6.99
CA SER A 480 36.39 -9.55 -5.85
C SER A 480 35.24 -10.55 -5.94
N ILE A 481 34.12 -10.16 -6.54
CA ILE A 481 32.96 -11.04 -6.76
C ILE A 481 33.27 -12.03 -7.88
N GLU A 482 33.84 -11.57 -8.99
CA GLU A 482 34.24 -12.44 -10.12
C GLU A 482 35.28 -13.47 -9.69
N GLN A 483 36.32 -13.05 -8.97
CA GLN A 483 37.34 -13.96 -8.42
C GLN A 483 36.71 -15.04 -7.52
N ALA A 484 35.80 -14.64 -6.62
CA ALA A 484 35.10 -15.57 -5.75
C ALA A 484 34.17 -16.52 -6.53
N GLU A 485 33.54 -16.03 -7.60
CA GLU A 485 32.64 -16.81 -8.45
C GLU A 485 33.37 -17.79 -9.37
N ASN A 486 34.57 -17.45 -9.84
CA ASN A 486 35.43 -18.35 -10.62
C ASN A 486 35.83 -19.61 -9.84
N ALA A 487 35.90 -19.52 -8.51
CA ALA A 487 36.16 -20.67 -7.64
C ALA A 487 34.92 -21.58 -7.41
N LEU A 488 33.75 -21.17 -7.90
CA LEU A 488 32.46 -21.83 -7.67
C LEU A 488 31.87 -22.37 -8.99
N PRO A 489 31.45 -23.65 -9.05
CA PRO A 489 30.77 -24.18 -10.23
C PRO A 489 29.31 -23.72 -10.29
N ILE A 490 29.09 -22.45 -10.66
CA ILE A 490 27.79 -21.75 -10.57
C ILE A 490 26.66 -22.54 -11.24
N ALA A 491 26.81 -22.91 -12.51
CA ALA A 491 25.75 -23.59 -13.28
C ALA A 491 25.34 -24.91 -12.62
N SER A 492 26.33 -25.73 -12.21
CA SER A 492 26.08 -26.97 -11.48
C SER A 492 25.39 -26.73 -10.14
N ILE A 493 25.78 -25.70 -9.38
CA ILE A 493 25.16 -25.38 -8.09
C ILE A 493 23.70 -24.96 -8.28
N VAL A 494 23.41 -24.10 -9.27
CA VAL A 494 22.05 -23.63 -9.60
C VAL A 494 21.17 -24.82 -9.99
N SER A 495 21.66 -25.70 -10.89
CA SER A 495 20.93 -26.90 -11.28
C SER A 495 20.61 -27.79 -10.08
N LYS A 496 21.63 -28.14 -9.28
CA LYS A 496 21.45 -28.98 -8.08
C LYS A 496 20.48 -28.38 -7.07
N ALA A 497 20.46 -27.06 -6.92
CA ALA A 497 19.52 -26.39 -6.03
C ALA A 497 18.07 -26.54 -6.52
N LEU A 498 17.84 -26.40 -7.84
CA LEU A 498 16.52 -26.58 -8.47
C LEU A 498 16.07 -28.04 -8.48
N ASP A 499 16.99 -28.99 -8.66
CA ASP A 499 16.67 -30.42 -8.63
C ASP A 499 16.19 -30.87 -7.24
N ARG A 500 16.65 -30.18 -6.19
CA ARG A 500 16.23 -30.39 -4.79
C ARG A 500 15.03 -29.53 -4.38
N MET A 501 14.41 -28.82 -5.31
CA MET A 501 13.27 -27.96 -5.03
C MET A 501 12.06 -28.78 -4.57
N VAL A 502 11.44 -28.36 -3.48
CA VAL A 502 10.19 -28.92 -2.97
C VAL A 502 9.04 -27.98 -3.30
N ARG A 503 7.85 -28.54 -3.56
CA ARG A 503 6.63 -27.77 -3.80
C ARG A 503 5.60 -28.11 -2.72
N ILE A 504 5.17 -27.10 -1.97
CA ILE A 504 4.02 -27.21 -1.07
C ILE A 504 2.79 -26.74 -1.85
N ARG A 505 1.76 -27.59 -1.93
CA ARG A 505 0.47 -27.20 -2.52
C ARG A 505 -0.34 -26.44 -1.49
N LEU A 506 -0.93 -25.33 -1.92
CA LEU A 506 -1.87 -24.55 -1.12
C LEU A 506 -3.26 -24.95 -1.60
N THR A 507 -3.96 -25.73 -0.78
CA THR A 507 -5.35 -26.15 -1.01
C THR A 507 -6.32 -25.04 -0.71
#